data_AF-A0A0S8GAM6-F1
#
_entry.id   AF-A0A0S8GAM6-F1
#
_cell.length_a   1.000
_cell.length_b   1.000
_cell.length_c   1.000
_cell.angle_alpha   90.00
_cell.angle_beta   90.00
_cell.angle_gamma   90.00
#
_symmetry.space_group_name_H-M   'P 1'
#
loop_
_entity.id
_entity.type
_entity.pdbx_description
1 polymer ?
#
loop_
_entity_poly.entity_id
_entity_poly.type
_entity_poly.pdbx_seq_one_letter_code
_entity_poly.pdbx_strand_id
1 'polypeptide(L)'
;MDMLKNLLSLEILRDFVRAAVSPQLYQRNLVIDRIETPNHRLWALRERLHLDEAIFAERLHIDVKEYYEYEWIGSPVPRDVLEKVSQTFSVPVPWLCCETPLLPIPLSDDA
;
A
#
# COMPACT_ATOMS: atom_id res chain seq x y z
N MET A 1 21.44 -3.35 22.51
CA MET A 1 21.67 -1.88 22.63
C MET A 1 21.57 -1.17 21.27
N ASP A 2 21.77 -1.86 20.15
CA ASP A 2 21.68 -1.27 18.80
C ASP A 2 20.26 -0.97 18.30
N MET A 3 19.25 -1.71 18.75
CA MET A 3 17.86 -1.54 18.29
C MET A 3 17.28 -0.17 18.66
N LEU A 4 17.59 0.34 19.85
CA LEU A 4 17.18 1.68 20.33
C LEU A 4 17.87 2.81 19.56
N LYS A 5 19.14 2.63 19.16
CA LYS A 5 19.86 3.60 18.33
C LYS A 5 19.28 3.67 16.91
N ASN A 6 18.91 2.52 16.34
CA ASN A 6 18.28 2.45 15.03
C ASN A 6 16.90 3.11 15.03
N LEU A 7 16.10 2.92 16.08
CA LEU A 7 14.80 3.57 16.23
C LEU A 7 14.94 5.10 16.32
N LEU A 8 15.87 5.61 17.13
CA LEU A 8 16.16 7.04 17.20
C LEU A 8 16.61 7.61 15.84
N SER A 9 17.41 6.84 15.10
CA SER A 9 17.90 7.25 13.77
C SER A 9 16.77 7.37 12.74
N LEU A 10 15.77 6.50 12.83
CA LEU A 10 14.58 6.53 11.97
C LEU A 10 13.66 7.69 12.31
N GLU A 11 13.46 8.01 13.59
CA GLU A 11 12.68 9.18 14.02
C GLU A 11 13.32 10.49 13.55
N ILE A 12 14.64 10.61 13.69
CA ILE A 12 15.40 11.78 13.20
C ILE A 12 15.28 11.90 11.67
N LEU A 13 15.40 10.79 10.95
CA LEU A 13 15.27 10.77 9.50
C LEU A 13 13.85 11.17 9.06
N ARG A 14 12.83 10.65 9.73
CA ARG A 14 11.43 11.03 9.49
C ARG A 14 11.23 12.53 9.67
N ASP A 15 11.67 13.08 10.80
CA ASP A 15 11.43 14.47 11.15
C ASP A 15 12.16 15.42 10.18
N PHE A 16 13.37 15.07 9.77
CA PHE A 16 14.11 15.80 8.74
C PHE A 16 13.36 15.82 7.41
N VAL A 17 12.88 14.66 6.98
CA VAL A 17 12.17 14.51 5.72
C VAL A 17 10.81 15.22 5.75
N ARG A 18 10.12 15.25 6.89
CA ARG A 18 8.88 16.01 7.09
C ARG A 18 9.09 17.52 7.00
N ALA A 19 10.23 18.01 7.47
CA ALA A 19 10.59 19.41 7.39
C ALA A 19 11.07 19.84 5.99
N ALA A 20 11.70 18.93 5.25
CA ALA A 20 12.32 19.23 3.96
C ALA A 20 11.40 19.04 2.74
N VAL A 21 10.32 18.25 2.88
CA VAL A 21 9.42 17.91 1.78
C VAL A 21 8.06 18.58 1.98
N SER A 22 7.47 19.10 0.89
CA SER A 22 6.15 19.75 0.98
C SER A 22 5.10 18.79 1.54
N PRO A 23 4.09 19.26 2.29
CA PRO A 23 3.08 18.38 2.87
C PRO A 23 2.40 17.48 1.84
N GLN A 24 2.18 17.97 0.61
CA GLN A 24 1.60 17.16 -0.47
C GLN A 24 2.55 16.05 -0.94
N LEU A 25 3.86 16.33 -1.06
CA LEU A 25 4.86 15.33 -1.44
C LEU A 25 5.17 14.36 -0.29
N TYR A 26 5.14 14.84 0.96
CA TYR A 26 5.29 14.02 2.16
C TYR A 26 4.14 13.02 2.27
N GLN A 27 2.91 13.51 2.11
CA GLN A 27 1.73 12.64 2.08
C GLN A 27 1.80 11.66 0.91
N ARG A 28 2.27 12.07 -0.27
CA ARG A 28 2.25 11.22 -1.46
C ARG A 28 3.39 10.19 -1.53
N ASN A 29 4.57 10.49 -0.98
CA ASN A 29 5.78 9.72 -1.27
C ASN A 29 6.55 9.19 -0.05
N LEU A 30 6.21 9.57 1.18
CA LEU A 30 7.01 9.21 2.36
C LEU A 30 6.27 8.23 3.27
N VAL A 31 6.65 6.97 3.07
CA VAL A 31 6.08 5.74 3.65
C VAL A 31 6.49 5.52 5.11
N ILE A 32 7.05 6.53 5.79
CA ILE A 32 7.69 6.35 7.11
C ILE A 32 6.67 6.34 8.27
N ASP A 33 5.47 6.91 8.08
CA ASP A 33 4.44 7.02 9.14
C ASP A 33 3.10 6.34 8.82
N ARG A 34 2.93 5.76 7.63
CA ARG A 34 1.63 5.20 7.25
C ARG A 34 1.50 3.78 7.79
N ILE A 35 0.57 3.60 8.74
CA ILE A 35 -0.06 2.30 8.95
C ILE A 35 -0.53 1.84 7.57
N GLU A 36 -0.02 0.70 7.11
CA GLU A 36 -0.48 0.14 5.86
C GLU A 36 -1.92 -0.33 6.04
N THR A 37 -2.83 0.36 5.38
CA THR A 37 -4.22 -0.05 5.30
C THR A 37 -4.40 -0.95 4.08
N PRO A 38 -5.47 -1.75 4.01
CA PRO A 38 -5.79 -2.49 2.80
C PRO A 38 -5.80 -1.60 1.54
N ASN A 39 -6.29 -0.37 1.68
CA ASN A 39 -6.31 0.64 0.62
C ASN A 39 -4.89 0.96 0.10
N HIS A 40 -3.92 1.19 1.01
CA HIS A 40 -2.53 1.42 0.61
C HIS A 40 -1.90 0.20 -0.06
N ARG A 41 -2.24 -1.01 0.39
CA ARG A 41 -1.71 -2.24 -0.20
C ARG A 41 -2.28 -2.53 -1.59
N LEU A 42 -3.53 -2.16 -1.84
CA LEU A 42 -4.11 -2.18 -3.20
C LEU A 42 -3.33 -1.24 -4.14
N TRP A 43 -3.12 0.01 -3.71
CA TRP A 43 -2.32 0.97 -4.48
C TRP A 43 -0.90 0.46 -4.74
N ALA A 44 -0.20 -0.01 -3.69
CA ALA A 44 1.17 -0.50 -3.81
C ALA A 44 1.29 -1.71 -4.75
N LEU A 45 0.31 -2.62 -4.69
CA LEU A 45 0.24 -3.76 -5.60
C LEU A 45 0.02 -3.32 -7.05
N ARG A 46 -0.92 -2.40 -7.28
CA ARG A 46 -1.21 -1.85 -8.62
C ARG A 46 0.03 -1.18 -9.23
N GLU A 47 0.69 -0.31 -8.47
CA GLU A 47 1.91 0.38 -8.90
C GLU A 47 3.04 -0.60 -9.21
N ARG A 48 3.21 -1.64 -8.38
CA ARG A 48 4.23 -2.68 -8.58
C ARG A 48 4.02 -3.49 -9.86
N LEU A 49 2.76 -3.71 -10.23
CA LEU A 49 2.36 -4.41 -11.45
C LEU A 49 2.34 -3.50 -12.68
N HIS A 50 2.60 -2.20 -12.53
CA HIS A 50 2.54 -1.19 -13.59
C HIS A 50 1.18 -1.16 -14.31
N LEU A 51 0.10 -1.32 -13.54
CA LEU A 51 -1.26 -1.25 -14.05
C LEU A 51 -1.89 0.11 -13.75
N ASP A 52 -2.67 0.62 -14.69
CA ASP A 52 -3.59 1.73 -14.39
C ASP A 52 -4.82 1.23 -13.62
N GLU A 53 -5.58 2.16 -13.06
CA GLU A 53 -6.75 1.86 -12.24
C GLU A 53 -7.84 1.09 -13.02
N ALA A 54 -7.99 1.38 -14.31
CA ALA A 54 -9.01 0.76 -15.15
C ALA A 54 -8.70 -0.72 -15.41
N ILE A 55 -7.45 -1.03 -15.78
CA ILE A 55 -6.98 -2.41 -16.00
C ILE A 55 -6.99 -3.19 -14.69
N PHE A 56 -6.62 -2.55 -13.57
CA PHE A 56 -6.66 -3.21 -12.27
C PHE A 56 -8.10 -3.57 -11.86
N ALA A 57 -9.05 -2.64 -12.01
CA ALA A 57 -10.47 -2.89 -11.75
C ALA A 57 -11.07 -3.94 -12.70
N GLU A 58 -10.70 -3.89 -13.99
CA GLU A 58 -11.11 -4.87 -15.00
C GLU A 58 -10.69 -6.29 -14.61
N ARG A 59 -9.43 -6.49 -14.19
CA ARG A 59 -8.91 -7.79 -13.74
C ARG A 59 -9.58 -8.33 -12.48
N LEU A 60 -10.19 -7.45 -11.68
CA LEU A 60 -10.97 -7.81 -10.49
C LEU A 60 -12.46 -7.98 -10.79
N HIS A 61 -12.89 -7.69 -12.03
CA HIS A 61 -14.30 -7.64 -12.42
C HIS A 61 -15.13 -6.75 -11.49
N ILE A 62 -14.60 -5.57 -11.16
CA ILE A 62 -15.30 -4.51 -10.40
C ILE A 62 -15.35 -3.23 -11.23
N ASP A 63 -16.24 -2.31 -10.84
CA ASP A 63 -16.31 -1.01 -11.51
C ASP A 63 -15.07 -0.15 -11.15
N VAL A 64 -14.55 0.62 -12.12
CA VAL A 64 -13.38 1.49 -11.87
C VAL A 64 -13.68 2.56 -10.81
N LYS A 65 -14.93 3.03 -10.71
CA LYS A 65 -15.35 3.97 -9.68
C LYS A 65 -15.36 3.30 -8.30
N GLU A 66 -15.83 2.06 -8.22
CA GLU A 66 -15.78 1.26 -6.99
C GLU A 66 -14.33 1.07 -6.53
N TYR A 67 -13.43 0.74 -7.45
CA TYR A 67 -11.99 0.68 -7.14
C TYR A 67 -11.42 2.03 -6.66
N TYR A 68 -11.83 3.14 -7.28
CA TYR A 68 -11.41 4.48 -6.88
C TYR A 68 -11.87 4.85 -5.46
N GLU A 69 -13.07 4.41 -5.05
CA GLU A 69 -13.56 4.61 -3.69
C GLU A 69 -12.66 3.90 -2.66
N TYR A 70 -12.12 2.73 -2.99
CA TYR A 70 -11.15 2.05 -2.16
C TYR A 70 -9.81 2.78 -2.17
N GLU A 71 -9.21 3.01 -3.33
CA GLU A 71 -7.83 3.49 -3.37
C GLU A 71 -7.67 4.95 -2.90
N TRP A 72 -8.54 5.85 -3.36
CA TRP A 72 -8.36 7.30 -3.20
C TRP A 72 -9.20 7.91 -2.09
N ILE A 73 -10.42 7.41 -1.90
CA ILE A 73 -11.36 7.95 -0.90
C ILE A 73 -11.09 7.32 0.48
N GLY A 74 -10.43 6.16 0.51
CA GLY A 74 -10.16 5.45 1.75
C GLY A 74 -11.39 4.75 2.31
N SER A 75 -12.38 4.45 1.48
CA SER A 75 -13.54 3.65 1.87
C SER A 75 -13.08 2.28 2.36
N PRO A 76 -13.75 1.68 3.37
CA PRO A 76 -13.42 0.34 3.83
C PRO A 76 -13.44 -0.65 2.67
N VAL A 77 -12.36 -1.40 2.48
CA VAL A 77 -12.28 -2.41 1.42
C VAL A 77 -13.02 -3.67 1.88
N PRO A 78 -14.07 -4.11 1.17
CA PRO A 78 -14.78 -5.33 1.51
C PRO A 78 -13.88 -6.56 1.43
N ARG A 79 -14.14 -7.56 2.29
CA ARG A 79 -13.29 -8.76 2.37
C ARG A 79 -13.32 -9.58 1.07
N ASP A 80 -14.46 -9.65 0.42
CA ASP A 80 -14.64 -10.30 -0.88
C ASP A 80 -13.79 -9.64 -1.97
N VAL A 81 -13.62 -8.31 -1.94
CA VAL A 81 -12.69 -7.61 -2.84
C VAL A 81 -11.24 -8.01 -2.55
N LEU A 82 -10.85 -8.10 -1.27
CA LEU A 82 -9.50 -8.55 -0.90
C LEU A 82 -9.23 -10.01 -1.29
N GLU A 83 -10.23 -10.87 -1.19
CA GLU A 83 -10.15 -12.26 -1.65
C GLU A 83 -10.00 -12.35 -3.17
N LYS A 84 -10.75 -11.54 -3.94
CA LYS A 84 -10.56 -11.43 -5.39
C LYS A 84 -9.15 -10.98 -5.74
N VAL A 85 -8.64 -9.93 -5.07
CA VAL A 85 -7.27 -9.44 -5.28
C VAL A 85 -6.25 -10.53 -4.99
N SER A 86 -6.46 -11.28 -3.90
CA SER A 86 -5.62 -12.41 -3.53
C SER A 86 -5.57 -13.49 -4.60
N GLN A 87 -6.72 -13.84 -5.17
CA GLN A 87 -6.83 -14.86 -6.22
C GLN A 87 -6.26 -14.37 -7.56
N THR A 88 -6.59 -13.15 -7.97
CA THR A 88 -6.18 -12.58 -9.26
C THR A 88 -4.68 -12.35 -9.35
N PHE A 89 -4.06 -11.88 -8.26
CA PHE A 89 -2.65 -11.48 -8.26
C PHE A 89 -1.75 -12.39 -7.42
N SER A 90 -2.29 -13.52 -6.93
CA SER A 90 -1.56 -14.50 -6.12
C SER A 90 -0.88 -13.91 -4.87
N VAL A 91 -1.49 -12.89 -4.25
CA VAL A 91 -1.01 -12.29 -3.00
C VAL A 91 -1.81 -12.81 -1.80
N PRO A 92 -1.24 -13.03 -0.61
CA PRO A 92 -2.00 -13.51 0.54
C PRO A 92 -2.97 -12.45 1.09
N VAL A 93 -4.23 -12.83 1.39
CA VAL A 93 -5.17 -11.96 2.13
C VAL A 93 -4.59 -11.43 3.45
N PRO A 94 -3.85 -12.22 4.27
CA PRO A 94 -3.22 -11.69 5.47
C PRO A 94 -2.22 -10.56 5.19
N TRP A 95 -1.54 -10.59 4.04
CA TRP A 95 -0.69 -9.48 3.61
C TRP A 95 -1.57 -8.27 3.28
N LEU A 96 -2.64 -8.41 2.49
CA LEU A 96 -3.54 -7.30 2.17
C LEU A 96 -4.17 -6.64 3.42
N CYS A 97 -4.44 -7.41 4.48
CA CYS A 97 -5.02 -6.90 5.71
C CYS A 97 -4.01 -6.37 6.74
N CYS A 98 -2.70 -6.43 6.45
CA CYS A 98 -1.69 -6.23 7.48
C CYS A 98 -1.43 -4.74 7.78
N GLU A 99 -1.68 -4.35 9.04
CA GLU A 99 -1.41 -3.01 9.59
C GLU A 99 0.02 -2.87 10.14
N THR A 100 1.02 -3.45 9.47
CA THR A 100 2.43 -3.35 9.88
C THR A 100 3.27 -2.64 8.82
N PRO A 101 4.38 -1.98 9.20
CA PRO A 101 5.22 -1.25 8.27
C PRO A 101 5.79 -2.17 7.17
N LEU A 102 5.66 -1.71 5.91
CA LEU A 102 6.28 -2.20 4.67
C LEU A 102 6.85 -3.63 4.74
N LEU A 103 5.97 -4.62 4.64
CA LEU A 103 6.39 -5.95 4.22
C LEU A 103 6.59 -5.92 2.69
N PRO A 104 7.66 -6.53 2.17
CA PRO A 104 7.83 -6.66 0.73
C PRO A 104 6.59 -7.32 0.10
N ILE A 105 6.21 -6.87 -1.10
CA ILE A 105 5.09 -7.46 -1.83
C ILE A 105 5.48 -8.91 -2.18
N PRO A 106 4.71 -9.93 -1.76
CA PRO A 106 5.09 -11.33 -1.87
C PRO A 106 4.79 -11.89 -3.28
N LEU A 107 5.30 -11.21 -4.31
CA LEU A 107 5.26 -11.74 -5.68
C LEU A 107 6.43 -12.69 -5.87
N SER A 108 6.20 -13.83 -6.51
CA SER A 108 7.26 -14.69 -7.04
C SER A 108 7.96 -13.97 -8.20
N ASP A 109 9.30 -14.05 -8.27
CA ASP A 109 10.12 -13.45 -9.34
C ASP A 109 9.88 -14.06 -10.74
N ASP A 110 8.98 -15.04 -10.84
CA ASP A 110 8.56 -15.67 -12.09
C ASP A 110 7.19 -15.08 -12.54
N ALA A 111 7.23 -13.93 -13.22
CA ALA A 111 6.12 -13.39 -14.01
C ALA A 111 6.64 -12.65 -15.24
#